data_AF-A0A7X7X9E6-F1
#
_entry.id   AF-A0A7X7X9E6-F1
#
_cell.length_a   1.000
_cell.length_b   1.000
_cell.length_c   1.000
_cell.angle_alpha   90.00
_cell.angle_beta   90.00
_cell.angle_gamma   90.00
#
_symmetry.space_group_name_H-M   'P 1'
#
loop_
_entity.id
_entity.type
_entity.pdbx_description
1 polymer ?
#
loop_
_entity_poly.entity_id
_entity_poly.type
_entity_poly.pdbx_seq_one_letter_code
_entity_poly.pdbx_strand_id
1 'polypeptide(L)'
;MKKYHQYLCYKESGVEWLGEIPYHWKVERLKWSVNCCQNGIWGNDPDGKNDFPCVRVADFDRIRNRVNLPIPTMRAIPKSDSQNHILLKGDLLIEKSGGGDL
;
A
#
# COMPACT_ATOMS: atom_id res chain seq x y z
N MET A 1 -21.87 -5.58 -21.57
CA MET A 1 -21.40 -4.72 -20.45
C MET A 1 -22.31 -4.98 -19.25
N LYS A 2 -21.76 -5.27 -18.06
CA LYS A 2 -22.58 -5.40 -16.84
C LYS A 2 -23.16 -4.03 -16.50
N LYS A 3 -24.49 -3.94 -16.39
CA LYS A 3 -25.18 -2.73 -15.96
C LYS A 3 -25.13 -2.72 -14.42
N TYR A 4 -24.34 -1.82 -13.84
CA TYR A 4 -24.33 -1.63 -12.39
C TYR A 4 -25.63 -0.93 -11.98
N HIS A 5 -26.24 -1.39 -10.89
CA HIS A 5 -27.44 -0.75 -10.35
C HIS A 5 -27.02 0.56 -9.69
N GLN A 6 -27.66 1.65 -10.10
CA GLN A 6 -27.49 2.94 -9.44
C GLN A 6 -28.09 2.88 -8.03
N TYR A 7 -27.53 3.66 -7.12
CA TYR A 7 -28.12 3.82 -5.79
C TYR A 7 -29.37 4.69 -5.88
N LEU A 8 -30.36 4.44 -5.01
CA LEU A 8 -31.63 5.17 -5.01
C LEU A 8 -31.48 6.65 -4.59
N CYS A 9 -30.46 6.95 -3.77
CA CYS A 9 -30.24 8.28 -3.22
C CYS A 9 -28.74 8.56 -3.01
N TYR A 10 -28.39 9.82 -3.19
CA TYR A 10 -27.03 10.36 -3.08
C TYR A 10 -27.01 11.56 -2.12
N LYS A 11 -25.82 11.95 -1.67
CA LYS A 11 -25.54 13.15 -0.89
C LYS A 11 -24.17 13.71 -1.27
N GLU A 12 -23.96 15.00 -1.04
CA GLU A 12 -22.64 15.62 -1.11
C GLU A 12 -21.66 14.95 -0.13
N SER A 13 -20.49 14.52 -0.62
CA SER A 13 -19.46 13.93 0.24
C SER A 13 -18.75 14.95 1.13
N GLY A 14 -18.77 16.24 0.76
CA GLY A 14 -17.96 17.29 1.36
C GLY A 14 -16.48 17.24 0.95
N VAL A 15 -16.11 16.39 -0.01
CA VAL A 15 -14.75 16.29 -0.57
C VAL A 15 -14.80 16.68 -2.06
N GLU A 16 -14.17 17.80 -2.40
CA GLU A 16 -14.30 18.45 -3.73
C GLU A 16 -14.07 17.49 -4.90
N TRP A 17 -13.01 16.67 -4.84
CA TRP A 17 -12.67 15.75 -5.93
C TRP A 17 -13.57 14.51 -6.00
N LEU A 18 -14.35 14.21 -4.96
CA LEU A 18 -15.18 13.01 -4.85
C LEU A 18 -16.64 13.26 -5.25
N GLY A 19 -17.16 14.47 -5.05
CA GLY A 19 -18.52 14.86 -5.43
C GLY A 19 -19.61 14.14 -4.62
N GLU A 20 -20.68 13.71 -5.29
CA GLU A 20 -21.80 12.99 -4.67
C GLU A 20 -21.48 11.51 -4.41
N ILE A 21 -21.93 11.00 -3.25
CA ILE A 21 -21.78 9.61 -2.83
C ILE A 21 -23.13 9.01 -2.42
N PRO A 22 -23.28 7.68 -2.40
CA PRO A 22 -24.50 7.04 -1.94
C PRO A 22 -24.89 7.50 -0.53
N TYR A 23 -26.17 7.80 -0.31
CA TYR A 23 -26.62 8.45 0.93
C TYR A 23 -26.20 7.70 2.21
N HIS A 24 -26.19 6.37 2.17
CA HIS A 24 -25.84 5.50 3.30
C HIS A 24 -24.32 5.34 3.53
N TRP A 25 -23.47 5.82 2.62
CA TRP A 25 -22.01 5.77 2.81
C TRP A 25 -21.55 6.78 3.86
N LYS A 26 -20.49 6.43 4.57
CA LYS A 26 -19.79 7.32 5.50
C LYS A 26 -18.47 7.76 4.89
N VAL A 27 -18.11 9.03 5.08
CA VAL A 27 -16.80 9.56 4.71
C VAL A 27 -15.94 9.53 5.97
N GLU A 28 -14.88 8.74 5.95
CA GLU A 28 -13.96 8.57 7.07
C GLU A 28 -12.51 8.68 6.61
N ARG A 29 -11.60 8.96 7.56
CA ARG A 29 -10.16 8.98 7.27
C ARG A 29 -9.67 7.54 7.11
N LEU A 30 -8.87 7.25 6.08
CA LEU A 30 -8.33 5.92 5.82
C LEU A 30 -7.68 5.25 7.04
N LYS A 31 -6.99 6.03 7.89
CA LYS A 31 -6.36 5.52 9.11
C LYS A 31 -7.33 4.89 10.13
N TRP A 32 -8.64 5.10 9.98
CA TRP A 32 -9.68 4.50 10.82
C TRP A 32 -10.21 3.19 10.22
N SER A 33 -9.85 2.89 8.98
CA SER A 33 -10.28 1.69 8.25
C SER A 33 -9.18 0.63 8.14
N VAL A 34 -8.02 0.84 8.76
CA VAL A 34 -6.86 -0.07 8.74
C VAL A 34 -6.31 -0.26 10.15
N ASN A 35 -5.70 -1.42 10.42
CA ASN A 35 -5.12 -1.71 11.74
C ASN A 35 -3.84 -0.91 12.02
N CYS A 36 -3.03 -0.67 11.00
CA CYS A 36 -1.80 0.12 11.09
C CYS A 36 -1.47 0.72 9.72
N CYS A 37 -0.59 1.71 9.72
CA CYS A 37 -0.04 2.31 8.51
C CYS A 37 1.44 2.58 8.77
N GLN A 38 2.31 1.93 8.00
CA GLN A 38 3.75 1.94 8.19
C GLN A 38 4.45 2.32 6.88
N ASN A 39 5.50 3.13 6.98
CA ASN A 39 6.35 3.42 5.83
C ASN A 39 7.30 2.25 5.55
N GLY A 40 7.81 2.16 4.33
CA GLY A 40 8.85 1.21 4.00
C GLY A 40 10.20 1.52 4.69
N ILE A 41 11.09 0.54 4.69
CA ILE A 41 12.46 0.65 5.21
C ILE A 41 13.49 0.47 4.09
N TRP A 42 14.58 1.24 4.15
CA TRP A 42 15.69 1.15 3.20
C TRP A 42 16.59 -0.07 3.46
N GLY A 43 16.93 -0.31 4.73
CA GLY A 43 17.85 -1.38 5.14
C GLY A 43 19.30 -1.13 4.75
N ASN A 44 20.21 -2.02 5.14
CA ASN A 44 21.61 -2.01 4.74
C ASN A 44 21.87 -2.97 3.57
N ASP A 45 23.07 -2.91 3.01
CA ASP A 45 23.50 -3.91 2.02
C ASP A 45 23.47 -5.31 2.65
N PRO A 46 23.14 -6.36 1.86
CA PRO A 46 23.09 -7.73 2.35
C PRO A 46 24.37 -8.15 3.07
N ASP A 47 24.23 -8.74 4.26
CA ASP A 47 25.35 -9.17 5.10
C ASP A 47 25.37 -10.69 5.35
N GLY A 48 24.41 -11.42 4.77
CA GLY A 48 24.23 -12.85 4.93
C GLY A 48 23.67 -13.28 6.30
N LYS A 49 23.31 -12.33 7.18
CA LYS A 49 22.85 -12.62 8.55
C LYS A 49 21.40 -12.23 8.77
N ASN A 50 21.00 -11.02 8.34
CA ASN A 50 19.63 -10.51 8.54
C ASN A 50 19.01 -10.05 7.22
N ASP A 51 19.26 -10.81 6.15
CA ASP A 51 18.82 -10.45 4.81
C ASP A 51 17.36 -10.85 4.57
N PHE A 52 16.52 -9.86 4.25
CA PHE A 52 15.13 -10.07 3.90
C PHE A 52 14.84 -9.62 2.47
N PRO A 53 13.96 -10.33 1.75
CA PRO A 53 13.43 -9.83 0.49
C PRO A 53 12.58 -8.59 0.78
N CYS A 54 12.94 -7.48 0.15
CA CYS A 54 12.28 -6.20 0.34
C CYS A 54 11.57 -5.80 -0.95
N VAL A 55 10.28 -5.48 -0.84
CA VAL A 55 9.52 -4.88 -1.94
C VAL A 55 10.06 -3.49 -2.22
N ARG A 56 10.28 -3.19 -3.50
CA ARG A 56 10.71 -1.92 -4.06
C ARG A 56 9.72 -1.46 -5.12
N VAL A 57 9.83 -0.20 -5.50
CA VAL A 57 8.97 0.42 -6.54
C VAL A 57 9.00 -0.38 -7.84
N ALA A 58 10.15 -0.95 -8.19
CA ALA A 58 10.34 -1.76 -9.40
C ALA A 58 9.55 -3.09 -9.39
N ASP A 59 9.13 -3.58 -8.22
CA ASP A 59 8.46 -4.89 -8.09
C ASP A 59 6.95 -4.81 -8.32
N PHE A 60 6.38 -3.60 -8.45
CA PHE A 60 4.94 -3.41 -8.68
C PHE A 60 4.57 -3.68 -10.15
N ASP A 61 3.79 -4.73 -10.38
CA ASP A 61 3.04 -4.93 -11.62
C ASP A 61 1.77 -4.07 -11.57
N ARG A 62 1.86 -2.85 -12.11
CA ARG A 62 0.77 -1.86 -12.14
C ARG A 62 -0.40 -2.27 -13.04
N ILE A 63 -0.22 -3.23 -13.93
CA ILE A 63 -1.29 -3.73 -14.81
C ILE A 63 -2.12 -4.76 -14.05
N ARG A 64 -1.46 -5.65 -13.30
CA ARG A 64 -2.11 -6.71 -12.54
C ARG A 64 -2.39 -6.36 -11.08
N ASN A 65 -2.05 -5.14 -10.65
CA ASN A 65 -2.21 -4.64 -9.27
C ASN A 65 -1.64 -5.61 -8.23
N ARG A 66 -0.41 -6.08 -8.46
CA ARG A 66 0.27 -7.02 -7.56
C ARG A 66 1.76 -6.70 -7.50
N VAL A 67 2.41 -7.24 -6.48
CA VAL A 67 3.87 -7.28 -6.41
C VAL A 67 4.36 -8.58 -7.06
N ASN A 68 5.43 -8.50 -7.84
CA ASN A 68 6.10 -9.63 -8.45
C ASN A 68 7.59 -9.61 -8.06
N LEU A 69 8.06 -10.68 -7.42
CA LEU A 69 9.43 -10.79 -6.89
C LEU A 69 10.17 -11.98 -7.52
N PRO A 70 10.41 -11.99 -8.85
CA PRO A 70 11.17 -13.09 -9.47
C PRO A 70 12.63 -13.09 -9.01
N ILE A 71 13.18 -11.90 -8.78
CA ILE A 71 14.49 -11.67 -8.17
C ILE A 71 14.30 -10.55 -7.14
N PRO A 72 14.06 -10.88 -5.86
CA PRO A 72 13.81 -9.87 -4.85
C PRO A 72 15.06 -9.05 -4.55
N THR A 73 14.87 -7.76 -4.27
CA THR A 73 15.93 -6.93 -3.69
C THR A 73 16.17 -7.39 -2.25
N MET A 74 17.35 -7.94 -1.96
CA MET A 74 17.72 -8.34 -0.61
C MET A 74 18.31 -7.15 0.15
N ARG A 75 17.94 -6.98 1.43
CA ARG A 75 18.55 -5.99 2.33
C ARG A 75 18.72 -6.58 3.72
N ALA A 76 19.81 -6.22 4.39
CA ALA A 76 19.99 -6.52 5.79
C ALA A 76 19.12 -5.56 6.63
N ILE A 77 18.19 -6.11 7.42
CA ILE A 77 17.26 -5.33 8.26
C ILE A 77 17.61 -5.51 9.74
N PRO A 78 17.82 -4.41 10.51
CA PRO A 78 18.04 -4.50 11.95
C PRO A 78 16.90 -5.23 12.65
N LYS A 79 17.22 -6.03 13.68
CA LYS A 79 16.20 -6.77 14.45
C LYS A 79 15.13 -5.86 15.05
N SER A 80 15.50 -4.65 15.44
CA SER A 80 14.57 -3.62 15.96
C SER A 80 13.47 -3.26 14.94
N ASP A 81 13.79 -3.31 13.66
CA ASP A 81 12.90 -2.84 12.59
C ASP A 81 12.16 -4.00 11.94
N SER A 82 12.78 -5.18 11.87
CA SER A 82 12.22 -6.36 11.19
C SER A 82 10.81 -6.72 11.65
N GLN A 83 10.51 -6.59 12.94
CA GLN A 83 9.22 -7.02 13.51
C GLN A 83 8.02 -6.22 12.98
N ASN A 84 8.23 -4.94 12.64
CA ASN A 84 7.16 -4.03 12.23
C ASN A 84 7.01 -3.88 10.71
N HIS A 85 7.86 -4.56 9.92
CA HIS A 85 7.91 -4.41 8.46
C HIS A 85 7.73 -5.72 7.70
N ILE A 86 7.34 -6.80 8.40
CA ILE A 86 6.93 -8.05 7.76
C ILE A 86 5.56 -7.86 7.13
N LEU A 87 5.47 -8.15 5.83
CA LEU A 87 4.23 -8.12 5.10
C LEU A 87 3.47 -9.43 5.26
N LEU A 88 2.17 -9.33 5.52
CA LEU A 88 1.25 -10.44 5.59
C LEU A 88 0.31 -10.41 4.37
N LYS A 89 -0.22 -11.59 4.02
CA LYS A 89 -1.24 -11.67 2.97
C LYS A 89 -2.48 -10.89 3.42
N GLY A 90 -2.90 -9.94 2.60
CA GLY A 90 -4.03 -9.03 2.90
C GLY A 90 -3.58 -7.60 3.16
N ASP A 91 -2.28 -7.37 3.39
CA ASP A 91 -1.74 -6.03 3.53
C ASP A 91 -1.90 -5.25 2.22
N LEU A 92 -2.30 -3.98 2.35
CA LEU A 92 -2.38 -3.04 1.25
C LEU A 92 -1.04 -2.31 1.10
N LEU A 93 -0.39 -2.50 -0.05
CA LEU A 93 0.84 -1.79 -0.38
C LEU A 93 0.55 -0.55 -1.22
N ILE A 94 1.07 0.59 -0.78
CA ILE A 94 0.93 1.88 -1.46
C ILE A 94 2.31 2.39 -1.82
N GLU A 95 2.56 2.60 -3.11
CA GLU A 95 3.76 3.28 -3.58
C GLU A 95 3.55 4.79 -3.46
N LYS A 96 4.42 5.46 -2.70
CA LYS A 96 4.34 6.92 -2.49
C LYS A 96 5.24 7.67 -3.47
N SER A 97 6.54 7.38 -3.45
CA SER A 97 7.53 7.93 -4.37
C SER A 97 8.83 7.13 -4.27
N GLY A 98 9.54 6.96 -5.38
CA GLY A 98 10.92 6.50 -5.38
C GLY A 98 11.84 7.57 -4.78
N GLY A 99 12.61 7.22 -3.75
CA GLY A 99 13.57 8.12 -3.09
C GLY A 99 14.85 8.36 -3.90
N GLY A 100 14.70 8.68 -5.19
CA GLY A 100 15.80 9.18 -6.00
C GLY A 100 15.90 10.69 -5.81
N ASP A 101 17.04 11.16 -5.32
CA ASP A 101 17.39 12.57 -5.42
C ASP A 101 17.52 12.92 -6.92
N LEU A 102 16.92 14.05 -7.32
CA LEU A 102 17.29 14.75 -8.55
C LEU A 102 18.64 15.43 -8.36
#